data_AF-A0A137SPF0-F1
#
_entry.id   AF-A0A137SPF0-F1
#
_cell.length_a   1.000
_cell.length_b   1.000
_cell.length_c   1.000
_cell.angle_alpha   90.00
_cell.angle_beta   90.00
_cell.angle_gamma   90.00
#
_symmetry.space_group_name_H-M   'P 1'
#
loop_
_entity.id
_entity.type
_entity.pdbx_description
1 polymer ?
#
loop_
_entity_poly.entity_id
_entity_poly.type
_entity_poly.pdbx_seq_one_letter_code
_entity_poly.pdbx_strand_id
1 'polypeptide(L)'
;MTLQMQKKESLCCFFIDLNGFKQINDTIGYQGGDEVLKIIAKRVSHSISGSDIFARLGGDEFILILCDYGSPSHIDIIVERG
;
A
#
# COMPACT_ATOMS: atom_id res chain seq x y z
N MET A 1 29.79 -26.47 -14.55
CA MET A 1 29.62 -25.85 -13.22
C MET A 1 28.82 -24.58 -13.43
N THR A 2 27.50 -24.65 -13.26
CA THR A 2 26.63 -23.49 -13.47
C THR A 2 26.62 -22.67 -12.18
N LEU A 3 27.13 -21.45 -12.23
CA LEU A 3 27.04 -20.52 -11.11
C LEU A 3 25.59 -20.05 -11.00
N GLN A 4 24.87 -20.49 -9.96
CA GLN A 4 23.61 -19.86 -9.58
C GLN A 4 23.94 -18.58 -8.83
N MET A 5 23.60 -17.43 -9.42
CA MET A 5 23.63 -16.16 -8.69
C MET A 5 22.53 -16.21 -7.61
N GLN A 6 22.88 -16.03 -6.35
CA GLN A 6 21.88 -15.85 -5.29
C GLN A 6 21.07 -14.60 -5.59
N LYS A 7 19.77 -14.75 -5.90
CA LYS A 7 18.85 -13.63 -6.08
C LYS A 7 18.67 -12.99 -4.71
N LYS A 8 19.09 -11.73 -4.56
CA LYS A 8 18.97 -11.00 -3.31
C LYS A 8 17.54 -10.46 -3.20
N GLU A 9 16.67 -11.25 -2.59
CA GLU A 9 15.29 -10.84 -2.34
C GLU A 9 15.29 -9.67 -1.35
N SER A 10 14.69 -8.57 -1.77
CA SER A 10 14.53 -7.37 -0.94
C SER A 10 13.06 -7.21 -0.60
N LEU A 11 12.78 -6.89 0.67
CA LEU A 11 11.43 -6.58 1.15
C LEU A 11 11.36 -5.13 1.58
N CYS A 12 10.30 -4.43 1.18
CA CYS A 12 10.01 -3.08 1.65
C CYS A 12 8.63 -3.07 2.30
N CYS A 13 8.51 -2.39 3.44
CA CYS A 13 7.26 -2.31 4.18
C CYS A 13 6.87 -0.84 4.33
N PHE A 14 5.65 -0.50 3.93
CA PHE A 14 5.05 0.81 4.08
C PHE A 14 3.89 0.73 5.05
N PHE A 15 3.88 1.62 6.03
CA PHE A 15 2.73 1.93 6.85
C PHE A 15 2.03 3.15 6.26
N ILE A 16 0.72 3.04 6.05
CA ILE A 16 -0.10 4.04 5.38
C ILE A 16 -1.25 4.40 6.31
N ASP A 17 -1.44 5.69 6.56
CA ASP A 17 -2.55 6.26 7.31
C ASP A 17 -3.28 7.28 6.43
N LEU A 18 -4.62 7.33 6.49
CA LEU A 18 -5.39 8.25 5.65
C LEU A 18 -5.71 9.53 6.42
N ASN A 19 -4.89 10.55 6.17
CA ASN A 19 -5.11 11.89 6.73
C ASN A 19 -6.55 12.36 6.49
N GLY A 20 -7.24 12.74 7.56
CA GLY A 20 -8.59 13.31 7.51
C GLY A 20 -9.72 12.28 7.36
N PHE A 21 -9.46 10.97 7.45
CA PHE A 21 -10.52 9.96 7.33
C PHE A 21 -11.66 10.16 8.34
N LYS A 22 -11.35 10.60 9.56
CA LYS A 22 -12.37 10.97 10.55
C LYS A 22 -13.30 12.08 10.05
N GLN A 23 -12.76 13.11 9.39
CA GLN A 23 -13.57 14.21 8.85
C GLN A 23 -14.50 13.73 7.74
N ILE A 24 -14.07 12.75 6.96
CA ILE A 24 -14.93 12.08 5.97
C ILE A 24 -16.09 11.38 6.69
N ASN A 25 -15.80 10.55 7.69
CA ASN A 25 -16.84 9.89 8.49
C ASN A 25 -17.81 10.89 9.14
N ASP A 26 -17.29 12.00 9.66
CA ASP A 26 -18.09 13.05 10.31
C ASP A 26 -18.97 13.82 9.28
N THR A 27 -18.54 13.93 8.02
CA THR A 27 -19.24 14.70 6.97
C THR A 27 -20.28 13.87 6.22
N ILE A 28 -19.95 12.64 5.84
CA ILE A 28 -20.78 11.79 4.97
C ILE A 28 -21.21 10.46 5.64
N GLY A 29 -20.89 10.27 6.92
CA GLY A 29 -21.23 9.09 7.69
C GLY A 29 -20.29 7.90 7.43
N TYR A 30 -20.38 6.90 8.32
CA TYR A 30 -19.54 5.70 8.25
C TYR A 30 -19.66 4.93 6.94
N GLN A 31 -20.85 4.90 6.31
CA GLN A 31 -21.03 4.29 5.00
C GLN A 31 -20.19 5.00 3.92
N GLY A 32 -20.06 6.32 3.99
CA GLY A 32 -19.20 7.09 3.09
C GLY A 32 -17.71 6.78 3.32
N GLY A 33 -17.29 6.65 4.58
CA GLY A 33 -15.94 6.19 4.90
C GLY A 33 -15.65 4.78 4.39
N ASP A 34 -16.59 3.84 4.52
CA ASP A 34 -16.46 2.49 4.00
C ASP A 34 -16.25 2.47 2.48
N GLU A 35 -16.97 3.31 1.73
CA GLU A 35 -16.78 3.44 0.29
C GLU A 35 -15.39 4.00 -0.06
N VAL A 36 -14.88 4.98 0.70
CA VAL A 36 -13.51 5.49 0.53
C VAL A 36 -12.47 4.38 0.73
N LEU A 37 -12.60 3.59 1.80
CA LEU A 37 -11.70 2.46 2.07
C LEU A 37 -11.73 1.41 0.94
N LYS A 38 -12.92 1.09 0.42
CA LYS A 38 -13.08 0.18 -0.74
C LYS A 38 -12.42 0.73 -1.99
N ILE A 39 -12.58 2.03 -2.27
CA ILE A 39 -11.96 2.69 -3.43
C ILE A 39 -10.43 2.61 -3.33
N ILE A 40 -9.86 2.88 -2.16
CA ILE A 40 -8.42 2.80 -1.92
C ILE A 40 -7.92 1.38 -2.11
N ALA A 41 -8.57 0.40 -1.47
CA ALA A 41 -8.22 -1.01 -1.63
C ALA A 41 -8.25 -1.44 -3.10
N LYS A 42 -9.27 -1.03 -3.85
CA LYS A 42 -9.36 -1.31 -5.28
C LYS A 42 -8.26 -0.61 -6.07
N ARG A 43 -7.96 0.67 -5.81
CA ARG A 43 -6.91 1.40 -6.54
C ARG A 43 -5.54 0.77 -6.33
N VAL A 44 -5.19 0.46 -5.09
CA VAL A 44 -3.89 -0.15 -4.76
C VAL A 44 -3.81 -1.56 -5.33
N SER A 45 -4.88 -2.37 -5.24
CA SER A 45 -4.86 -3.74 -5.78
C SER A 45 -4.62 -3.81 -7.29
N HIS A 46 -4.96 -2.77 -8.04
CA HIS A 46 -4.68 -2.68 -9.49
C HIS A 46 -3.27 -2.16 -9.80
N SER A 47 -2.55 -1.66 -8.79
CA SER A 47 -1.25 -1.00 -8.94
C SER A 47 -0.08 -1.85 -8.39
N ILE A 48 -0.38 -2.94 -7.69
CA ILE A 48 0.62 -3.84 -7.09
C ILE A 48 0.76 -5.14 -7.89
N SER A 49 1.91 -5.80 -7.77
CA SER A 49 2.17 -7.09 -8.41
C SER A 49 1.62 -8.26 -7.58
N GLY A 50 1.49 -9.44 -8.20
CA GLY A 50 0.93 -10.63 -7.52
C GLY A 50 1.75 -11.16 -6.33
N SER A 51 3.00 -10.74 -6.20
CA SER A 51 3.87 -11.05 -5.05
C SER A 51 3.77 -10.04 -3.92
N ASP A 52 3.23 -8.84 -4.18
CA ASP A 52 3.10 -7.78 -3.19
C ASP A 52 1.89 -8.04 -2.29
N ILE A 53 1.95 -7.52 -1.07
CA ILE A 53 0.87 -7.69 -0.08
C ILE A 53 0.32 -6.32 0.28
N PHE A 54 -0.97 -6.11 0.07
CA PHE A 54 -1.68 -4.94 0.58
C PHE A 54 -2.79 -5.39 1.54
N ALA A 55 -2.77 -4.88 2.76
CA ALA A 55 -3.74 -5.26 3.80
C ALA A 55 -4.16 -4.06 4.65
N ARG A 56 -5.39 -4.12 5.17
CA ARG A 56 -5.91 -3.15 6.16
C ARG A 56 -5.62 -3.69 7.56
N LEU A 57 -5.01 -2.87 8.41
CA LEU A 57 -4.73 -3.23 9.80
C LEU A 57 -5.94 -2.94 10.70
N GLY A 58 -6.64 -1.84 10.45
CA GLY A 58 -7.80 -1.38 11.20
C GLY A 58 -8.09 0.09 10.85
N GLY A 59 -9.29 0.60 11.16
CA GLY A 59 -9.61 2.02 10.89
C GLY A 59 -9.27 2.45 9.46
N ASP A 60 -8.43 3.46 9.33
CA ASP A 60 -7.83 3.99 8.12
C ASP A 60 -6.37 3.55 7.87
N GLU A 61 -5.86 2.62 8.67
CA GLU A 61 -4.49 2.15 8.62
C GLU A 61 -4.33 0.96 7.66
N PHE A 62 -3.32 1.04 6.79
CA PHE A 62 -2.96 0.01 5.83
C PHE A 62 -1.47 -0.32 5.89
N ILE A 63 -1.13 -1.52 5.43
CA ILE A 63 0.23 -1.98 5.22
C ILE A 63 0.40 -2.41 3.75
N LEU A 64 1.51 -1.99 3.14
CA LEU A 64 1.95 -2.45 1.83
C LEU A 64 3.33 -3.08 1.96
N ILE A 65 3.47 -4.32 1.54
CA ILE A 65 4.73 -5.04 1.46
C ILE A 65 5.06 -5.25 0.00
N LEU A 66 6.15 -4.64 -0.46
CA LEU A 66 6.69 -4.85 -1.80
C LEU A 66 7.70 -6.00 -1.74
N CYS A 67 7.44 -7.02 -2.55
CA CYS A 67 8.27 -8.21 -2.64
C CYS A 67 9.11 -8.14 -3.92
N ASP A 68 10.43 -8.30 -3.80
CA ASP A 68 11.34 -8.35 -4.96
C ASP A 68 11.39 -7.04 -5.77
N TYR A 69 11.48 -5.90 -5.09
CA TYR A 69 11.75 -4.62 -5.75
C TYR A 69 13.25 -4.53 -6.09
N GLY A 70 13.58 -4.39 -7.38
CA GLY A 70 14.95 -4.54 -7.89
C GLY A 70 15.97 -3.53 -7.33
N SER A 71 15.52 -2.36 -6.86
CA SER A 71 16.35 -1.39 -6.14
C SER A 71 15.46 -0.44 -5.32
N PRO A 72 15.84 -0.06 -4.09
CA PRO A 72 15.15 0.99 -3.33
C PRO A 72 15.04 2.33 -4.08
N SER A 73 15.95 2.60 -5.02
CA SER A 73 15.93 3.82 -5.83
C SER A 73 14.83 3.87 -6.90
N HIS A 74 14.07 2.78 -7.11
CA HIS A 74 12.97 2.71 -8.09
C HIS A 74 11.59 2.75 -7.42
N ILE A 75 11.53 2.88 -6.09
CA ILE A 75 10.26 3.16 -5.44
C ILE A 75 10.03 4.66 -5.54
N ASP A 76 9.46 5.10 -6.65
CA ASP A 76 8.80 6.39 -6.72
C ASP A 76 7.58 6.31 -5.79
N ILE A 77 7.81 6.58 -4.51
CA ILE A 77 6.71 6.72 -3.56
C ILE A 77 5.94 7.93 -4.05
N ILE A 78 4.75 7.70 -4.61
CA ILE A 78 3.73 8.73 -4.81
C ILE A 78 3.24 9.11 -3.41
N VAL A 79 4.09 9.78 -2.64
CA VAL A 79 3.66 10.57 -1.50
C VAL A 79 3.10 11.83 -2.12
N GLU A 80 1.79 11.88 -2.34
CA GLU A 80 1.13 13.17 -2.44
C GLU A 80 1.44 13.90 -1.13
N ARG A 81 2.33 14.89 -1.22
CA ARG A 81 2.57 15.85 -0.15
C ARG A 81 1.24 16.58 0.05
N GLY A 82 0.54 16.24 1.12
CA GLY A 82 -0.44 17.14 1.71
C GLY A 82 0.22 18.44 2.17
#